data_AF-A0A9X3W4K1-F1
#
_entry.id   AF-A0A9X3W4K1-F1
#
_cell.length_a   1.000
_cell.length_b   1.000
_cell.length_c   1.000
_cell.angle_alpha   90.00
_cell.angle_beta   90.00
_cell.angle_gamma   90.00
#
_symmetry.space_group_name_H-M   'P 1'
#
loop_
_entity.id
_entity.type
_entity.pdbx_description
1 polymer ?
#
loop_
_entity_poly.entity_id
_entity_poly.type
_entity_poly.pdbx_seq_one_letter_code
_entity_poly.pdbx_strand_id
1 'polypeptide(L)'
;MEKINNISIDQISLMVPIKATTLGNKQIPDEVQAIKHVFKFNQILGKPEKQNHAFNGYTDALRYGTDSAKILIMWSWKQPWMGVSTVFYGQGKKLYESLAKMNDMKVDWHELIGKICLKFKGHVSRIDVAVDLINYGFSVDAIANKLKQGKYQFINGVTKRAIGLEKIKTIGDSGEIDTIYVNSRQSDSFLRIYNKRKESLSSKSSGYYLMAKNTENFIRIEAEFKHREAHRIGNNIAELTDARKLYSFLANRITQHWILIENDKEKK
;
A
#
# COMPACT_ATOMS: atom_id res chain seq x y z
N MET A 1 28.53 -2.03 -3.40
CA MET A 1 27.47 -3.05 -3.69
C MET A 1 26.61 -2.61 -4.85
N GLU A 2 25.87 -3.51 -5.51
CA GLU A 2 24.92 -3.16 -6.57
C GLU A 2 23.77 -2.29 -6.02
N LYS A 3 23.40 -1.24 -6.79
CA LYS A 3 22.25 -0.38 -6.49
C LYS A 3 20.98 -1.03 -7.01
N ILE A 4 20.00 -1.21 -6.13
CA ILE A 4 18.73 -1.86 -6.47
C ILE A 4 17.58 -0.92 -6.14
N ASN A 5 16.72 -0.65 -7.11
CA ASN A 5 15.47 0.04 -6.90
C ASN A 5 14.28 -0.80 -7.35
N ASN A 6 13.22 -0.81 -6.54
CA ASN A 6 12.00 -1.53 -6.86
C ASN A 6 10.78 -0.70 -6.47
N ILE A 7 9.78 -0.68 -7.35
CA ILE A 7 8.49 -0.05 -7.07
C ILE A 7 7.46 -1.16 -6.96
N SER A 8 6.66 -1.13 -5.91
CA SER A 8 5.67 -2.17 -5.64
C SER A 8 4.42 -1.60 -5.00
N ILE A 9 3.31 -2.34 -5.13
CA ILE A 9 2.14 -2.15 -4.27
C ILE A 9 2.45 -2.90 -2.98
N ASP A 10 2.49 -2.22 -1.83
CA ASP A 10 2.76 -2.84 -0.55
C ASP A 10 1.45 -3.34 0.08
N GLN A 11 0.40 -2.51 0.11
CA GLN A 11 -0.93 -2.87 0.59
C GLN A 11 -2.01 -2.41 -0.40
N ILE A 12 -3.11 -3.15 -0.51
CA ILE A 12 -4.26 -2.74 -1.32
C ILE A 12 -5.58 -3.21 -0.70
N SER A 13 -6.58 -2.33 -0.73
CA SER A 13 -7.95 -2.64 -0.36
C SER A 13 -8.89 -2.34 -1.53
N LEU A 14 -9.82 -3.26 -1.78
CA LEU A 14 -10.74 -3.25 -2.91
C LEU A 14 -12.16 -3.37 -2.38
N MET A 15 -13.10 -2.62 -2.94
CA MET A 15 -14.52 -2.70 -2.61
C MET A 15 -15.32 -3.09 -3.85
N VAL A 16 -16.20 -4.08 -3.73
CA VAL A 16 -17.18 -4.46 -4.74
C VAL A 16 -18.59 -4.22 -4.20
N PRO A 17 -19.45 -3.46 -4.88
CA PRO A 17 -20.82 -3.24 -4.41
C PRO A 17 -21.60 -4.57 -4.41
N ILE A 18 -22.42 -4.77 -3.37
CA ILE A 18 -23.37 -5.88 -3.31
C ILE A 18 -24.61 -5.47 -4.11
N LYS A 19 -25.06 -6.33 -5.03
CA LYS A 19 -26.23 -6.05 -5.86
C LYS A 19 -27.54 -6.16 -5.09
N ALA A 20 -27.62 -7.05 -4.11
CA ALA A 20 -28.80 -7.23 -3.29
C ALA A 20 -29.03 -6.02 -2.37
N THR A 21 -30.27 -5.54 -2.31
CA THR A 21 -30.65 -4.42 -1.43
C THR A 21 -30.70 -4.83 0.04
N THR A 22 -31.01 -6.10 0.30
CA THR A 22 -31.03 -6.71 1.64
C THR A 22 -30.31 -8.05 1.61
N LEU A 23 -29.79 -8.47 2.77
CA LEU A 23 -29.20 -9.78 2.97
C LEU A 23 -29.85 -10.43 4.19
N GLY A 24 -30.11 -11.73 4.10
CA GLY A 24 -30.52 -12.55 5.22
C GLY A 24 -29.43 -12.60 6.30
N ASN A 25 -29.83 -12.94 7.53
CA ASN A 25 -28.90 -13.04 8.66
C ASN A 25 -27.75 -14.02 8.33
N LYS A 26 -26.50 -13.55 8.45
CA LYS A 26 -25.28 -14.31 8.10
C LYS A 26 -25.22 -14.80 6.65
N GLN A 27 -26.06 -14.25 5.75
CA GLN A 27 -25.99 -14.55 4.32
C GLN A 27 -24.65 -14.07 3.77
N ILE A 28 -24.02 -14.94 2.98
CA ILE A 28 -22.82 -14.60 2.22
C ILE A 28 -23.30 -14.06 0.86
N PRO A 29 -22.97 -12.82 0.48
CA PRO A 29 -23.36 -12.28 -0.81
C PRO A 29 -22.57 -12.96 -1.94
N ASP A 30 -23.17 -13.05 -3.13
CA ASP A 30 -22.58 -13.72 -4.30
C ASP A 30 -21.24 -13.10 -4.69
N GLU A 31 -21.07 -11.79 -4.45
CA GLU A 31 -19.85 -11.05 -4.72
C GLU A 31 -18.64 -11.60 -3.94
N VAL A 32 -18.84 -12.20 -2.76
CA VAL A 32 -17.74 -12.88 -2.03
C VAL A 32 -17.23 -14.07 -2.84
N GLN A 33 -18.11 -14.88 -3.43
CA GLN A 33 -17.70 -16.02 -4.25
C GLN A 33 -17.09 -15.55 -5.58
N ALA A 34 -17.65 -14.50 -6.18
CA ALA A 34 -17.11 -13.92 -7.40
C ALA A 34 -15.68 -13.39 -7.20
N ILE A 35 -15.42 -12.67 -6.10
CA ILE A 35 -14.07 -12.21 -5.73
C ILE A 35 -13.14 -13.39 -5.51
N LYS A 36 -13.56 -14.40 -4.73
CA LYS A 36 -12.74 -15.60 -4.51
C LYS A 36 -12.35 -16.30 -5.81
N HIS A 37 -13.25 -16.34 -6.78
CA HIS A 37 -12.97 -16.90 -8.09
C HIS A 37 -11.99 -16.02 -8.90
N VAL A 38 -12.20 -14.70 -8.93
CA VAL A 38 -11.33 -13.74 -9.65
C VAL A 38 -9.90 -13.78 -9.14
N PHE A 39 -9.72 -13.79 -7.82
CA PHE A 39 -8.40 -13.86 -7.19
C PHE A 39 -7.88 -15.29 -7.03
N LYS A 40 -8.69 -16.30 -7.39
CA LYS A 40 -8.40 -17.72 -7.22
C LYS A 40 -7.93 -18.07 -5.80
N PHE A 41 -8.54 -17.43 -4.79
CA PHE A 41 -8.06 -17.50 -3.40
C PHE A 41 -8.01 -18.93 -2.87
N ASN A 42 -9.05 -19.74 -3.13
CA ASN A 42 -9.06 -21.11 -2.63
C ASN A 42 -7.97 -21.99 -3.23
N GLN A 43 -7.60 -21.74 -4.49
CA GLN A 43 -6.53 -22.48 -5.17
C GLN A 43 -5.16 -22.07 -4.63
N ILE A 44 -4.96 -20.78 -4.36
CA ILE A 44 -3.65 -20.23 -3.96
C ILE A 44 -3.42 -20.37 -2.44
N LEU A 45 -4.44 -20.11 -1.64
CA LEU A 45 -4.35 -19.93 -0.18
C LEU A 45 -5.08 -21.05 0.59
N GLY A 46 -5.74 -21.99 -0.09
CA GLY A 46 -6.55 -23.02 0.56
C GLY A 46 -7.87 -22.51 1.11
N LYS A 47 -8.39 -23.15 2.16
CA LYS A 47 -9.69 -22.77 2.75
C LYS A 47 -9.53 -21.57 3.70
N PRO A 48 -10.42 -20.56 3.65
CA PRO A 48 -10.40 -19.47 4.63
C PRO A 48 -10.96 -19.92 5.98
N GLU A 49 -10.55 -19.21 7.02
CA GLU A 49 -11.22 -19.21 8.31
C GLU A 49 -12.39 -18.21 8.29
N LYS A 50 -13.56 -18.63 8.76
CA LYS A 50 -14.73 -17.74 8.90
C LYS A 50 -14.67 -17.02 10.25
N GLN A 51 -14.88 -15.72 10.23
CA GLN A 51 -14.94 -14.86 11.41
C GLN A 51 -16.30 -14.18 11.47
N ASN A 52 -16.99 -14.29 12.62
CA ASN A 52 -18.31 -13.71 12.85
C ASN A 52 -18.25 -12.27 13.43
N HIS A 53 -17.06 -11.69 13.46
CA HIS A 53 -16.80 -10.31 13.82
C HIS A 53 -15.66 -9.77 12.95
N ALA A 54 -15.95 -8.76 12.15
CA ALA A 54 -14.96 -8.02 11.40
C ALA A 54 -14.81 -6.61 11.99
N PHE A 55 -13.98 -5.77 11.37
CA PHE A 55 -13.76 -4.39 11.80
C PHE A 55 -14.47 -3.40 10.86
N ASN A 56 -14.51 -2.11 11.24
CA ASN A 56 -15.09 -1.02 10.44
C ASN A 56 -16.56 -1.23 10.02
N GLY A 57 -17.38 -1.86 10.87
CA GLY A 57 -18.82 -2.03 10.62
C GLY A 57 -19.21 -3.27 9.81
N TYR A 58 -18.24 -4.03 9.30
CA TYR A 58 -18.48 -5.33 8.68
C TYR A 58 -18.87 -6.37 9.75
N THR A 59 -19.88 -7.20 9.46
CA THR A 59 -20.37 -8.21 10.42
C THR A 59 -19.61 -9.53 10.28
N ASP A 60 -19.17 -9.86 9.08
CA ASP A 60 -18.58 -11.16 8.75
C ASP A 60 -17.29 -10.98 7.94
N ALA A 61 -16.37 -11.93 8.10
CA ALA A 61 -15.16 -11.99 7.31
C ALA A 61 -14.73 -13.42 6.98
N LEU A 62 -14.01 -13.56 5.88
CA LEU A 62 -13.15 -14.69 5.56
C LEU A 62 -11.69 -14.25 5.69
N ARG A 63 -10.91 -14.95 6.51
CA ARG A 63 -9.48 -14.73 6.68
C ARG A 63 -8.68 -15.82 5.98
N TYR A 64 -7.71 -15.41 5.17
CA TYR A 64 -6.63 -16.27 4.70
C TYR A 64 -5.31 -15.86 5.35
N GLY A 65 -4.42 -16.83 5.55
CA GLY A 65 -3.11 -16.61 6.18
C GLY A 65 -3.19 -16.44 7.70
N THR A 66 -2.07 -16.07 8.30
CA THR A 66 -1.91 -15.82 9.73
C THR A 66 -2.17 -14.35 10.07
N ASP A 67 -2.25 -13.98 11.35
CA ASP A 67 -2.47 -12.58 11.73
C ASP A 67 -1.38 -11.62 11.23
N SER A 68 -0.15 -12.11 11.08
CA SER A 68 0.99 -11.35 10.55
C SER A 68 1.02 -11.29 9.02
N ALA A 69 0.30 -12.16 8.32
CA ALA A 69 0.28 -12.27 6.85
C ALA A 69 -1.15 -12.52 6.32
N LYS A 70 -2.11 -11.74 6.81
CA LYS A 70 -3.54 -11.95 6.51
C LYS A 70 -4.01 -11.27 5.23
N ILE A 71 -5.01 -11.89 4.61
CA ILE A 71 -5.91 -11.29 3.61
C ILE A 71 -7.33 -11.47 4.13
N LEU A 72 -8.15 -10.43 4.03
CA LEU A 72 -9.53 -10.46 4.51
C LEU A 72 -10.51 -10.18 3.38
N ILE A 73 -11.62 -10.91 3.35
CA ILE A 73 -12.81 -10.58 2.57
C ILE A 73 -13.94 -10.35 3.57
N MET A 74 -14.50 -9.15 3.61
CA MET A 74 -15.45 -8.71 4.63
C MET A 74 -16.73 -8.21 4.00
N TRP A 75 -17.86 -8.48 4.64
CA TRP A 75 -19.17 -7.95 4.23
C TRP A 75 -20.05 -7.74 5.46
N SER A 76 -21.14 -6.99 5.28
CA SER A 76 -22.12 -6.74 6.32
C SER A 76 -23.50 -7.15 5.84
N TRP A 77 -24.10 -8.17 6.44
CA TRP A 77 -25.50 -8.50 6.13
C TRP A 77 -26.48 -7.44 6.68
N LYS A 78 -26.08 -6.69 7.71
CA LYS A 78 -26.84 -5.56 8.26
C LYS A 78 -26.75 -4.30 7.41
N GLN A 79 -25.64 -4.11 6.69
CA GLN A 79 -25.36 -2.92 5.91
C GLN A 79 -24.83 -3.30 4.51
N PRO A 80 -25.66 -3.88 3.63
CA PRO A 80 -25.22 -4.35 2.30
C PRO A 80 -24.61 -3.24 1.43
N TRP A 81 -25.01 -1.98 1.65
CA TRP A 81 -24.49 -0.81 0.93
C TRP A 81 -22.98 -0.57 1.13
N MET A 82 -22.38 -1.14 2.19
CA MET A 82 -20.93 -1.10 2.39
C MET A 82 -20.17 -1.95 1.36
N GLY A 83 -20.85 -2.89 0.70
CA GLY A 83 -20.29 -3.81 -0.27
C GLY A 83 -19.45 -4.93 0.35
N VAL A 84 -18.66 -5.60 -0.49
CA VAL A 84 -17.65 -6.58 -0.11
C VAL A 84 -16.27 -5.92 -0.17
N SER A 85 -15.58 -5.86 0.97
CA SER A 85 -14.23 -5.31 1.08
C SER A 85 -13.19 -6.41 1.12
N THR A 86 -12.22 -6.37 0.20
CA THR A 86 -11.08 -7.28 0.16
C THR A 86 -9.80 -6.53 0.50
N VAL A 87 -9.11 -6.94 1.55
CA VAL A 87 -7.93 -6.26 2.10
C VAL A 87 -6.72 -7.17 2.02
N PHE A 88 -5.72 -6.77 1.25
CA PHE A 88 -4.39 -7.37 1.19
C PHE A 88 -3.42 -6.52 2.00
N TYR A 89 -3.08 -6.97 3.21
CA TYR A 89 -2.04 -6.33 4.01
C TYR A 89 -0.65 -6.64 3.44
N GLY A 90 0.36 -5.81 3.76
CA GLY A 90 1.75 -5.94 3.30
C GLY A 90 2.27 -7.36 3.15
N GLN A 91 2.29 -8.12 4.25
CA GLN A 91 2.78 -9.50 4.26
C GLN A 91 1.78 -10.50 3.67
N GLY A 92 0.48 -10.26 3.82
CA GLY A 92 -0.56 -11.11 3.20
C GLY A 92 -0.51 -11.04 1.67
N LYS A 93 -0.28 -9.86 1.11
CA LYS A 93 -0.05 -9.65 -0.32
C LYS A 93 1.14 -10.46 -0.81
N LYS A 94 2.30 -10.35 -0.15
CA LYS A 94 3.50 -11.12 -0.53
C LYS A 94 3.30 -12.62 -0.42
N LEU A 95 2.58 -13.07 0.61
CA LEU A 95 2.22 -14.47 0.77
C LEU A 95 1.39 -14.96 -0.43
N TYR A 96 0.38 -14.18 -0.83
CA TYR A 96 -0.44 -14.48 -2.01
C TYR A 96 0.37 -14.51 -3.31
N GLU A 97 1.22 -13.52 -3.55
CA GLU A 97 2.07 -13.47 -4.74
C GLU A 97 3.06 -14.64 -4.79
N SER A 98 3.64 -15.01 -3.64
CA SER A 98 4.61 -16.11 -3.54
C SER A 98 3.93 -17.46 -3.77
N LEU A 99 2.77 -17.70 -3.15
CA LEU A 99 2.00 -18.92 -3.34
C LEU A 99 1.45 -19.03 -4.76
N ALA A 100 0.97 -17.93 -5.34
CA ALA A 100 0.55 -17.89 -6.73
C ALA A 100 1.69 -18.31 -7.66
N LYS A 101 2.90 -17.75 -7.46
CA LYS A 101 4.08 -18.12 -8.23
C LYS A 101 4.44 -19.61 -8.09
N MET A 102 4.35 -20.18 -6.89
CA MET A 102 4.61 -21.62 -6.66
C MET A 102 3.57 -22.53 -7.32
N ASN A 103 2.38 -22.01 -7.64
CA ASN A 103 1.35 -22.72 -8.39
C ASN A 103 1.38 -22.38 -9.91
N ASP A 104 2.46 -21.75 -10.40
CA ASP A 104 2.61 -21.28 -11.77
C ASP A 104 1.52 -20.29 -12.22
N MET A 105 1.00 -19.51 -11.27
CA MET A 105 -0.04 -18.50 -11.50
C MET A 105 0.57 -17.11 -11.50
N LYS A 106 0.42 -16.39 -12.61
CA LYS A 106 0.79 -14.98 -12.69
C LYS A 106 -0.24 -14.12 -11.94
N VAL A 107 0.24 -13.32 -10.98
CA VAL A 107 -0.55 -12.24 -10.38
C VAL A 107 -0.34 -10.98 -11.19
N ASP A 108 -1.40 -10.48 -11.80
CA ASP A 108 -1.39 -9.24 -12.57
C ASP A 108 -2.29 -8.19 -11.89
N TRP A 109 -1.69 -7.29 -11.13
CA TRP A 109 -2.45 -6.28 -10.38
C TRP A 109 -3.17 -5.28 -11.28
N HIS A 110 -2.66 -4.99 -12.47
CA HIS A 110 -3.35 -4.13 -13.43
C HIS A 110 -4.66 -4.79 -13.87
N GLU A 111 -4.61 -6.07 -14.26
CA GLU A 111 -5.79 -6.83 -14.64
C GLU A 111 -6.79 -6.99 -13.48
N LEU A 112 -6.31 -7.32 -12.28
CA LEU A 112 -7.16 -7.54 -11.11
C LEU A 112 -7.87 -6.24 -10.68
N ILE A 113 -7.16 -5.12 -10.62
CA ILE A 113 -7.75 -3.81 -10.32
C ILE A 113 -8.74 -3.43 -11.43
N GLY A 114 -8.36 -3.61 -12.70
CA GLY A 114 -9.23 -3.34 -13.85
C GLY A 114 -10.54 -4.12 -13.80
N LYS A 115 -10.50 -5.42 -13.46
CA LYS A 115 -11.71 -6.23 -13.27
C LYS A 115 -12.60 -5.65 -12.17
N ILE A 116 -12.04 -5.29 -11.02
CA ILE A 116 -12.81 -4.73 -9.90
C ILE A 116 -13.49 -3.42 -10.31
N CYS A 117 -12.73 -2.48 -10.86
CA CYS A 117 -13.25 -1.17 -11.24
C CYS A 117 -14.26 -1.24 -12.40
N LEU A 118 -13.93 -1.97 -13.48
CA LEU A 118 -14.71 -1.92 -14.72
C LEU A 118 -15.86 -2.93 -14.75
N LYS A 119 -15.60 -4.18 -14.34
CA LYS A 119 -16.57 -5.29 -14.41
C LYS A 119 -17.49 -5.31 -13.19
N PHE A 120 -16.93 -5.15 -12.00
CA PHE A 120 -17.72 -5.18 -10.76
C PHE A 120 -18.28 -3.82 -10.35
N LYS A 121 -17.93 -2.74 -11.06
CA LYS A 121 -18.26 -1.36 -10.67
C LYS A 121 -17.80 -1.03 -9.24
N GLY A 122 -16.72 -1.69 -8.82
CA GLY A 122 -16.06 -1.49 -7.55
C GLY A 122 -15.03 -0.36 -7.61
N HIS A 123 -14.22 -0.25 -6.57
CA HIS A 123 -13.13 0.71 -6.50
C HIS A 123 -12.00 0.24 -5.59
N VAL A 124 -10.83 0.85 -5.76
CA VAL A 124 -9.72 0.76 -4.82
C VAL A 124 -9.97 1.72 -3.67
N SER A 125 -10.11 1.23 -2.44
CA SER A 125 -10.39 2.05 -1.24
C SER A 125 -9.12 2.47 -0.50
N ARG A 126 -8.04 1.70 -0.66
CA ARG A 126 -6.68 2.02 -0.20
C ARG A 126 -5.65 1.38 -1.11
N ILE A 127 -4.55 2.08 -1.36
CA ILE A 127 -3.37 1.55 -2.04
C ILE A 127 -2.12 2.21 -1.48
N ASP A 128 -1.20 1.37 -1.01
CA ASP A 128 0.09 1.81 -0.48
C ASP A 128 1.16 1.45 -1.52
N VAL A 129 1.93 2.44 -1.97
CA VAL A 129 2.99 2.27 -2.97
C VAL A 129 4.34 2.38 -2.26
N ALA A 130 5.18 1.36 -2.38
CA ALA A 130 6.52 1.35 -1.84
C ALA A 130 7.56 1.50 -2.96
N VAL A 131 8.53 2.38 -2.75
CA VAL A 131 9.75 2.51 -3.53
C VAL A 131 10.93 2.16 -2.62
N ASP A 132 11.56 1.04 -2.92
CA ASP A 132 12.74 0.56 -2.24
C ASP A 132 13.98 1.12 -2.93
N LEU A 133 14.87 1.75 -2.16
CA LEU A 133 16.15 2.29 -2.61
C LEU A 133 17.27 1.63 -1.79
N ILE A 134 17.93 0.65 -2.38
CA ILE A 134 18.92 -0.20 -1.73
C ILE A 134 20.32 0.13 -2.25
N ASN A 135 21.27 0.32 -1.33
CA ASN A 135 22.67 0.67 -1.57
C ASN A 135 22.87 1.99 -2.35
N TYR A 136 21.91 2.91 -2.30
CA TYR A 136 22.02 4.24 -2.93
C TYR A 136 22.91 5.21 -2.15
N GLY A 137 23.23 4.90 -0.89
CA GLY A 137 24.02 5.77 -0.01
C GLY A 137 23.17 6.84 0.68
N PHE A 138 21.85 6.75 0.57
CA PHE A 138 20.94 7.68 1.24
C PHE A 138 20.81 7.35 2.72
N SER A 139 20.63 8.39 3.55
CA SER A 139 20.33 8.30 4.98
C SER A 139 19.08 9.11 5.30
N VAL A 140 18.14 8.49 6.04
CA VAL A 140 16.93 9.18 6.52
C VAL A 140 17.30 10.28 7.49
N ASP A 141 18.28 10.05 8.36
CA ASP A 141 18.79 11.03 9.30
C ASP A 141 19.37 12.26 8.59
N ALA A 142 20.18 12.04 7.55
CA ALA A 142 20.74 13.12 6.75
C ALA A 142 19.63 13.95 6.06
N ILE A 143 18.61 13.30 5.50
CA ILE A 143 17.45 13.98 4.89
C ILE A 143 16.71 14.81 5.94
N ALA A 144 16.43 14.23 7.10
CA ALA A 144 15.71 14.89 8.18
C ALA A 144 16.48 16.08 8.74
N ASN A 145 17.80 15.98 8.90
CA ASN A 145 18.64 17.08 9.37
C ASN A 145 18.71 18.22 8.35
N LYS A 146 18.78 17.92 7.05
CA LYS A 146 18.69 18.96 6.01
C LYS A 146 17.32 19.63 5.94
N LEU A 147 16.23 18.90 6.21
CA LEU A 147 14.89 19.49 6.35
C LEU A 147 14.81 20.43 7.56
N LYS A 148 15.34 20.01 8.73
CA LYS A 148 15.38 20.84 9.94
C LYS A 148 16.20 22.12 9.75
N GLN A 149 17.30 22.04 8.99
CA GLN A 149 18.15 23.19 8.66
C GLN A 149 17.55 24.09 7.57
N GLY A 150 16.38 23.75 7.00
CA GLY A 150 15.76 24.50 5.90
C GLY A 150 16.47 24.36 4.55
N LYS A 151 17.50 23.52 4.48
CA LYS A 151 18.25 23.21 3.24
C LYS A 151 17.44 22.37 2.29
N TYR A 152 16.60 21.47 2.82
CA TYR A 152 15.63 20.71 2.03
C TYR A 152 14.21 21.19 2.32
N GLN A 153 13.33 21.05 1.34
CA GLN A 153 11.91 21.33 1.48
C GLN A 153 11.08 20.33 0.67
N PHE A 154 9.95 19.89 1.23
CA PHE A 154 8.95 19.19 0.45
C PHE A 154 8.03 20.19 -0.25
N ILE A 155 7.75 19.93 -1.52
CA ILE A 155 6.72 20.64 -2.29
C ILE A 155 5.68 19.66 -2.81
N ASN A 156 4.46 20.15 -3.01
CA ASN A 156 3.46 19.41 -3.75
C ASN A 156 3.79 19.46 -5.25
N GLY A 157 3.92 18.30 -5.89
CA GLY A 157 4.40 18.21 -7.27
C GLY A 157 3.45 18.80 -8.31
N VAL A 158 2.14 18.89 -8.02
CA VAL A 158 1.15 19.50 -8.92
C VAL A 158 1.07 21.01 -8.72
N THR A 159 0.77 21.45 -7.49
CA THR A 159 0.55 22.87 -7.18
C THR A 159 1.84 23.67 -7.02
N LYS A 160 2.98 22.99 -6.90
CA LYS A 160 4.31 23.56 -6.62
C LYS A 160 4.41 24.32 -5.30
N ARG A 161 3.38 24.25 -4.44
CA ARG A 161 3.37 24.89 -3.13
C ARG A 161 4.22 24.10 -2.15
N ALA A 162 4.93 24.83 -1.28
CA ALA A 162 5.64 24.24 -0.15
C ALA A 162 4.69 23.48 0.77
N ILE A 163 5.14 22.32 1.24
CA ILE A 163 4.50 21.59 2.33
C ILE A 163 5.12 22.09 3.63
N GLY A 164 4.26 22.66 4.49
CA GLY A 164 4.69 23.24 5.75
C GLY A 164 5.30 22.20 6.70
N LEU A 165 6.24 22.66 7.54
CA LEU A 165 6.96 21.82 8.50
C LEU A 165 6.00 21.19 9.54
N GLU A 166 4.87 21.82 9.82
CA GLU A 166 3.83 21.32 10.72
C GLU A 166 3.20 19.99 10.24
N LYS A 167 3.32 19.70 8.94
CA LYS A 167 2.87 18.44 8.33
C LYS A 167 3.96 17.39 8.32
N ILE A 168 5.17 17.70 8.79
CA ILE A 168 6.32 16.80 8.80
C ILE A 168 6.59 16.36 10.23
N LYS A 169 6.64 15.04 10.46
CA LYS A 169 7.00 14.47 11.75
C LYS A 169 8.16 13.51 11.58
N THR A 170 9.16 13.59 12.45
CA THR A 170 10.28 12.65 12.48
C THR A 170 10.17 11.71 13.68
N ILE A 171 10.58 10.45 13.50
CA ILE A 171 10.71 9.45 14.57
C ILE A 171 12.11 8.86 14.47
N GLY A 172 12.73 8.65 15.62
CA GLY A 172 14.07 8.11 15.73
C GLY A 172 14.31 7.51 17.10
N ASP A 173 15.45 6.84 17.22
CA ASP A 173 15.93 6.24 18.47
C ASP A 173 17.42 6.58 18.64
N SER A 174 17.86 6.75 19.88
CA SER A 174 19.27 6.92 20.24
C SER A 174 20.00 8.05 19.49
N GLY A 175 19.27 9.12 19.18
CA GLY A 175 19.81 10.32 18.51
C GLY A 175 19.81 10.28 16.99
N GLU A 176 19.39 9.17 16.36
CA GLU A 176 19.30 9.02 14.89
C GLU A 176 17.83 9.02 14.44
N ILE A 177 17.52 9.77 13.38
CA ILE A 177 16.17 9.79 12.80
C ILE A 177 16.01 8.64 11.81
N ASP A 178 15.12 7.70 12.14
CA ASP A 178 14.85 6.50 11.35
C ASP A 178 13.68 6.66 10.39
N THR A 179 12.80 7.62 10.63
CA THR A 179 11.55 7.76 9.88
C THR A 179 11.11 9.22 9.78
N ILE A 180 10.71 9.62 8.57
CA ILE A 180 10.05 10.88 8.26
C ILE A 180 8.63 10.58 7.81
N TYR A 181 7.66 11.29 8.37
CA TYR A 181 6.27 11.29 7.97
C TYR A 181 5.91 12.65 7.36
N VAL A 182 5.15 12.63 6.27
CA VAL A 182 4.58 13.85 5.67
C VAL A 182 3.07 13.70 5.53
N ASN A 183 2.34 14.72 5.99
CA ASN A 183 0.90 14.75 6.21
C ASN A 183 0.42 13.86 7.38
N SER A 184 -0.89 13.94 7.67
CA SER A 184 -1.53 13.11 8.70
C SER A 184 -1.89 11.72 8.16
N ARG A 185 -1.73 10.70 9.01
CA ARG A 185 -2.24 9.35 8.75
C ARG A 185 -3.75 9.30 8.56
N GLN A 186 -4.53 10.31 8.95
CA GLN A 186 -5.97 10.32 8.71
C GLN A 186 -6.35 10.92 7.34
N SER A 187 -5.41 11.55 6.63
CA SER A 187 -5.67 12.18 5.33
C SER A 187 -5.75 11.15 4.18
N ASP A 188 -6.25 11.60 3.03
CA ASP A 188 -6.36 10.80 1.79
C ASP A 188 -4.99 10.39 1.22
N SER A 189 -3.89 11.05 1.64
CA SER A 189 -2.53 10.82 1.15
C SER A 189 -1.48 11.05 2.25
N PHE A 190 -0.71 10.02 2.59
CA PHE A 190 0.29 10.05 3.66
C PHE A 190 1.61 9.43 3.19
N LEU A 191 2.74 10.11 3.46
CA LEU A 191 4.06 9.63 3.07
C LEU A 191 4.87 9.18 4.28
N ARG A 192 5.60 8.08 4.12
CA ARG A 192 6.66 7.63 5.01
C ARG A 192 7.97 7.49 4.25
N ILE A 193 9.06 7.97 4.82
CA ILE A 193 10.42 7.67 4.36
C ILE A 193 11.16 7.11 5.55
N TYR A 194 11.64 5.88 5.47
CA TYR A 194 12.20 5.22 6.64
C TYR A 194 13.33 4.25 6.32
N ASN A 195 14.15 3.98 7.33
CA ASN A 195 15.27 3.04 7.29
C ASN A 195 14.72 1.60 7.31
N LYS A 196 14.38 1.09 6.12
CA LYS A 196 13.85 -0.26 5.94
C LYS A 196 14.87 -1.32 6.31
N ARG A 197 16.17 -1.02 6.20
CA ARG A 197 17.24 -1.92 6.68
C ARG A 197 17.07 -2.19 8.17
N LYS A 198 17.05 -1.12 8.98
CA LYS A 198 16.93 -1.20 10.44
C LYS A 198 15.63 -1.88 10.86
N GLU A 199 14.51 -1.48 10.24
CA GLU A 199 13.21 -2.12 10.48
C GLU A 199 13.23 -3.62 10.16
N SER A 200 13.88 -4.02 9.05
CA SER A 200 13.91 -5.42 8.65
C SER A 200 14.84 -6.27 9.51
N LEU A 201 15.90 -5.67 10.08
CA LEU A 201 16.83 -6.36 10.98
C LEU A 201 16.28 -6.54 12.40
N SER A 202 15.35 -5.68 12.83
CA SER A 202 14.72 -5.77 14.16
C SER A 202 13.83 -7.00 14.31
N SER A 203 13.43 -7.63 13.19
CA SER A 203 12.64 -8.87 13.20
C SER A 203 13.20 -9.91 12.25
N LYS A 204 13.66 -11.05 12.79
CA LYS A 204 14.09 -12.22 12.00
C LYS A 204 12.98 -12.81 11.13
N SER A 205 11.72 -12.57 11.46
CA SER A 205 10.57 -13.03 10.67
C SER A 205 10.18 -12.05 9.55
N SER A 206 10.89 -10.92 9.41
CA SER A 206 10.72 -10.02 8.28
C SER A 206 11.10 -10.74 6.98
N GLY A 207 10.24 -10.66 5.97
CA GLY A 207 10.53 -11.18 4.63
C GLY A 207 11.73 -10.50 3.95
N TYR A 208 12.21 -9.37 4.50
CA TYR A 208 13.39 -8.65 4.01
C TYR A 208 14.63 -8.86 4.89
N TYR A 209 14.59 -9.73 5.91
CA TYR A 209 15.69 -9.88 6.86
C TYR A 209 17.03 -10.24 6.20
N LEU A 210 17.04 -11.24 5.30
CA LEU A 210 18.26 -11.66 4.59
C LEU A 210 18.78 -10.57 3.65
N MET A 211 17.89 -9.88 2.93
CA MET A 211 18.25 -8.75 2.07
C MET A 211 18.86 -7.61 2.90
N ALA A 212 18.25 -7.24 4.02
CA ALA A 212 18.75 -6.19 4.89
C ALA A 212 20.13 -6.51 5.51
N LYS A 213 20.40 -7.78 5.83
CA LYS A 213 21.73 -8.24 6.27
C LYS A 213 22.81 -8.03 5.20
N ASN A 214 22.45 -8.25 3.94
CA ASN A 214 23.36 -8.23 2.81
C ASN A 214 23.30 -6.89 2.04
N THR A 215 23.03 -5.78 2.72
CA THR A 215 23.00 -4.43 2.12
C THR A 215 23.63 -3.43 3.08
N GLU A 216 24.19 -2.34 2.54
CA GLU A 216 24.77 -1.24 3.32
C GLU A 216 23.70 -0.28 3.81
N ASN A 217 22.79 0.13 2.92
CA ASN A 217 21.68 1.00 3.22
C ASN A 217 20.43 0.53 2.47
N PHE A 218 19.27 0.71 3.09
CA PHE A 218 17.99 0.39 2.48
C PHE A 218 16.95 1.37 3.02
N ILE A 219 16.60 2.36 2.20
CA ILE A 219 15.51 3.29 2.47
C ILE A 219 14.27 2.83 1.72
N ARG A 220 13.12 2.92 2.38
CA ARG A 220 11.83 2.81 1.71
C ARG A 220 11.09 4.14 1.76
N ILE A 221 10.61 4.55 0.59
CA ILE A 221 9.61 5.62 0.44
C ILE A 221 8.27 4.93 0.25
N GLU A 222 7.31 5.19 1.11
CA GLU A 222 6.01 4.55 1.09
C GLU A 222 4.88 5.58 1.14
N ALA A 223 4.07 5.60 0.10
CA ALA A 223 2.94 6.49 -0.03
C ALA A 223 1.63 5.72 0.16
N GLU A 224 0.91 6.02 1.23
CA GLU A 224 -0.42 5.51 1.53
C GLU A 224 -1.46 6.44 0.90
N PHE A 225 -2.28 5.91 -0.01
CA PHE A 225 -3.42 6.61 -0.61
C PHE A 225 -4.72 5.96 -0.17
N LYS A 226 -5.72 6.77 0.19
CA LYS A 226 -7.03 6.33 0.70
C LYS A 226 -8.17 7.14 0.11
N HIS A 227 -9.39 6.62 0.31
CA HIS A 227 -10.62 7.32 -0.01
C HIS A 227 -10.58 7.86 -1.45
N ARG A 228 -10.84 9.16 -1.64
CA ARG A 228 -10.93 9.78 -2.97
C ARG A 228 -9.68 9.58 -3.81
N GLU A 229 -8.49 9.67 -3.21
CA GLU A 229 -7.25 9.53 -3.97
C GLU A 229 -7.01 8.06 -4.38
N ALA A 230 -7.30 7.11 -3.50
CA ALA A 230 -7.24 5.69 -3.86
C ALA A 230 -8.24 5.33 -4.98
N HIS A 231 -9.46 5.87 -4.91
CA HIS A 231 -10.48 5.64 -5.95
C HIS A 231 -10.00 6.18 -7.30
N ARG A 232 -9.46 7.41 -7.31
CA ARG A 232 -8.89 8.04 -8.50
C ARG A 232 -7.74 7.21 -9.05
N ILE A 233 -6.83 6.73 -8.21
CA ILE A 233 -5.72 5.87 -8.62
C ILE A 233 -6.26 4.57 -9.26
N GLY A 234 -7.23 3.91 -8.62
CA GLY A 234 -7.84 2.69 -9.14
C GLY A 234 -8.49 2.87 -10.52
N ASN A 235 -9.27 3.93 -10.72
CA ASN A 235 -9.88 4.24 -12.01
C ASN A 235 -8.83 4.48 -13.09
N ASN A 236 -7.81 5.29 -12.79
CA ASN A 236 -6.73 5.54 -13.75
C ASN A 236 -5.95 4.26 -14.10
N ILE A 237 -5.71 3.37 -13.12
CA ILE A 237 -5.08 2.07 -13.37
C ILE A 237 -5.94 1.25 -14.34
N ALA A 238 -7.25 1.20 -14.11
CA ALA A 238 -8.18 0.48 -14.96
C ALA A 238 -8.24 1.02 -16.39
N GLU A 239 -7.96 2.31 -16.59
CA GLU A 239 -7.90 2.99 -17.89
C GLU A 239 -6.52 2.90 -18.57
N LEU A 240 -5.48 2.40 -17.88
CA LEU A 240 -4.17 2.20 -18.51
C LEU A 240 -4.28 1.16 -19.62
N THR A 241 -3.95 1.56 -20.85
CA THR A 241 -3.92 0.68 -22.02
C THR A 241 -2.70 -0.25 -22.06
N ASP A 242 -1.62 0.12 -21.37
CA ASP A 242 -0.39 -0.67 -21.28
C ASP A 242 -0.08 -1.01 -19.82
N ALA A 243 -0.32 -2.28 -19.44
CA ALA A 243 -0.10 -2.79 -18.08
C ALA A 243 1.34 -2.60 -17.59
N ARG A 244 2.33 -2.57 -18.49
CA ARG A 244 3.75 -2.37 -18.14
C ARG A 244 4.01 -0.99 -17.53
N LYS A 245 3.13 -0.03 -17.75
CA LYS A 245 3.24 1.32 -17.20
C LYS A 245 2.76 1.44 -15.76
N LEU A 246 2.10 0.42 -15.18
CA LEU A 246 1.52 0.46 -13.83
C LEU A 246 2.47 1.06 -12.79
N TYR A 247 3.67 0.50 -12.63
CA TYR A 247 4.58 0.93 -11.57
C TYR A 247 5.19 2.30 -11.84
N SER A 248 5.45 2.66 -13.10
CA SER A 248 5.87 4.02 -13.47
C SER A 248 4.78 5.06 -13.18
N PHE A 249 3.51 4.70 -13.41
CA PHE A 249 2.36 5.51 -13.07
C PHE A 249 2.24 5.68 -11.55
N LEU A 250 2.39 4.61 -10.78
CA LEU A 250 2.35 4.67 -9.31
C LEU A 250 3.47 5.54 -8.73
N ALA A 251 4.70 5.43 -9.25
CA ALA A 251 5.79 6.32 -8.86
C ALA A 251 5.51 7.78 -9.23
N ASN A 252 4.94 8.04 -10.42
CA ASN A 252 4.51 9.38 -10.80
C ASN A 252 3.48 9.94 -9.80
N ARG A 253 2.51 9.12 -9.34
CA ARG A 253 1.55 9.55 -8.32
C ARG A 253 2.22 9.99 -7.02
N ILE A 254 3.27 9.30 -6.56
CA ILE A 254 4.04 9.78 -5.41
C ILE A 254 4.59 11.19 -5.67
N THR A 255 5.25 11.39 -6.82
CA THR A 255 5.86 12.69 -7.16
C THR A 255 4.86 13.82 -7.39
N GLN A 256 3.60 13.51 -7.75
CA GLN A 256 2.54 14.52 -7.82
C GLN A 256 2.18 15.09 -6.45
N HIS A 257 2.32 14.29 -5.39
CA HIS A 257 1.98 14.68 -4.03
C HIS A 257 3.17 15.22 -3.26
N TRP A 258 4.35 14.63 -3.43
CA TRP A 258 5.56 14.99 -2.69
C TRP A 258 6.80 14.95 -3.59
N ILE A 259 7.50 16.08 -3.66
CA ILE A 259 8.84 16.18 -4.22
C ILE A 259 9.73 16.81 -3.14
N LEU A 260 10.85 16.16 -2.83
CA LEU A 260 11.88 16.72 -1.99
C LEU A 260 12.84 17.51 -2.88
N ILE A 261 13.04 18.79 -2.58
CA ILE A 261 13.94 19.68 -3.32
C ILE A 261 15.00 20.25 -2.38
N GLU A 262 16.14 20.64 -2.96
CA GLU A 262 17.11 21.49 -2.28
C GLU A 262 16.64 22.95 -2.36
N ASN A 263 16.86 23.69 -1.30
CA ASN A 263 16.41 25.06 -1.13
C ASN A 263 17.61 25.98 -1.34
N ASP A 264 17.78 26.51 -2.55
CA ASP A 264 18.92 27.37 -2.95
C ASP A 264 18.92 28.77 -2.30
N LYS A 265 18.14 28.97 -1.24
CA LYS A 265 18.02 30.28 -0.56
C LYS A 265 19.27 30.70 0.21
N GLU A 266 20.32 29.87 0.28
CA GLU A 266 21.62 30.24 0.87
C GLU A 266 22.52 31.09 -0.07
N LYS A 267 22.05 31.52 -1.25
CA LYS A 267 22.81 32.40 -2.19
C LYS A 267 22.27 33.83 -2.33
N LYS A 268 21.62 34.40 -1.30
CA LYS A 268 21.29 35.84 -1.29
C LYS A 268 21.65 36.48 0.04
#